data_AF-A0A7V3PT34-F1
#
_entry.id   AF-A0A7V3PT34-F1
#
_cell.length_a   1.000
_cell.length_b   1.000
_cell.length_c   1.000
_cell.angle_alpha   90.00
_cell.angle_beta   90.00
_cell.angle_gamma   90.00
#
_symmetry.space_group_name_H-M   'P 1'
#
loop_
_entity.id
_entity.type
_entity.pdbx_description
1 polymer ?
#
loop_
_entity_poly.entity_id
_entity_poly.type
_entity_poly.pdbx_seq_one_letter_code
_entity_poly.pdbx_strand_id
1 'polypeptide(L)'
;MFWFDWLALGIVLGVAIIQTIRTSKAGGMGLTLFEAGGLVVAALGANALAGSLAQMVGVQLAVMMIVLFLLFAVLAFIFAHWLFGVTGWSFESLDGLLGFFWGIAAGWVIAHMVLRIIIISQGEHGAVAEAMVNAPIAREVYYFKTWNALMQLLFKAKLGPDFNPDVN
;
A
#
# COMPACT_ATOMS: atom_id res chain seq x y z
N MET A 1 1.85 6.20 22.20
CA MET A 1 1.58 6.25 20.74
C MET A 1 2.10 7.56 20.21
N PHE A 2 2.82 7.54 19.11
CA PHE A 2 3.44 8.74 18.53
C PHE A 2 2.49 9.42 17.54
N TRP A 3 2.73 10.69 17.20
CA TRP A 3 1.89 11.43 16.25
C TRP A 3 1.83 10.75 14.87
N PHE A 4 2.89 10.06 14.47
CA PHE A 4 2.96 9.34 13.20
C PHE A 4 2.24 7.97 13.23
N ASP A 5 1.94 7.40 14.41
CA ASP A 5 0.97 6.29 14.54
C ASP A 5 -0.44 6.77 14.16
N TRP A 6 -0.84 7.93 14.69
CA TRP A 6 -2.14 8.54 14.39
C TRP A 6 -2.25 9.00 12.95
N LEU A 7 -1.16 9.53 12.38
CA LEU A 7 -1.10 9.87 10.95
C LEU A 7 -1.33 8.63 10.09
N ALA A 8 -0.57 7.55 10.34
CA ALA A 8 -0.69 6.32 9.55
C ALA A 8 -2.09 5.72 9.67
N LEU A 9 -2.63 5.62 10.89
CA LEU A 9 -3.99 5.15 11.14
C LEU A 9 -5.03 6.04 10.45
N GLY A 10 -4.89 7.36 10.56
CA GLY A 10 -5.79 8.33 9.97
C GLY A 10 -5.82 8.25 8.44
N ILE A 11 -4.67 8.06 7.79
CA ILE A 11 -4.57 7.84 6.35
C ILE A 11 -5.28 6.52 5.97
N VAL A 12 -4.94 5.42 6.65
CA VAL A 12 -5.52 4.10 6.34
C VAL A 12 -7.04 4.12 6.49
N LEU A 13 -7.55 4.59 7.63
CA LEU A 13 -8.98 4.65 7.89
C LEU A 13 -9.70 5.66 6.98
N GLY A 14 -9.09 6.83 6.76
CA GLY A 14 -9.66 7.85 5.89
C GLY A 14 -9.84 7.34 4.46
N VAL A 15 -8.82 6.70 3.90
CA VAL A 15 -8.89 6.11 2.55
C VAL A 15 -9.90 4.95 2.53
N ALA A 16 -9.90 4.07 3.54
CA ALA A 16 -10.85 2.97 3.61
C ALA A 16 -12.32 3.45 3.62
N ILE A 17 -12.63 4.47 4.42
CA ILE A 17 -13.96 5.08 4.49
C ILE A 17 -14.34 5.72 3.15
N ILE A 18 -13.44 6.52 2.56
CA ILE A 18 -13.69 7.16 1.26
C ILE A 18 -13.99 6.11 0.19
N GLN A 19 -13.21 5.03 0.14
CA GLN A 19 -13.37 3.96 -0.83
C GLN A 19 -14.68 3.20 -0.63
N THR A 20 -15.05 2.91 0.63
CA THR A 20 -16.33 2.28 0.97
C THR A 20 -17.52 3.10 0.49
N ILE A 21 -17.51 4.41 0.75
CA ILE A 21 -18.58 5.32 0.33
C ILE A 21 -18.64 5.38 -1.20
N ARG A 22 -17.49 5.41 -1.87
CA ARG A 22 -17.40 5.51 -3.32
C ARG A 22 -17.89 4.23 -4.00
N THR A 23 -17.50 3.05 -3.54
CA THR A 23 -18.00 1.78 -4.10
C THR A 23 -19.48 1.58 -3.84
N SER A 24 -19.96 1.94 -2.65
CA SER A 24 -21.39 1.82 -2.31
C SER A 24 -22.29 2.73 -3.15
N LYS A 25 -21.77 3.85 -3.68
CA LYS A 25 -22.54 4.81 -4.48
C LYS A 25 -22.36 4.64 -5.99
N ALA A 26 -21.12 4.45 -6.45
CA ALA A 26 -20.79 4.39 -7.86
C ALA A 26 -20.90 2.97 -8.44
N GLY A 27 -20.93 1.94 -7.58
CA GLY A 27 -20.95 0.54 -7.95
C GLY A 27 -19.58 0.02 -8.39
N GLY A 28 -19.27 -1.23 -8.02
CA GLY A 28 -18.10 -1.96 -8.49
C GLY A 28 -16.88 -1.90 -7.57
N MET A 29 -16.65 -2.99 -6.82
CA MET A 29 -15.40 -3.16 -6.09
C MET A 29 -14.15 -3.23 -6.99
N GLY A 30 -14.32 -3.61 -8.26
CA GLY A 30 -13.21 -3.79 -9.20
C GLY A 30 -12.35 -2.53 -9.33
N LEU A 31 -12.99 -1.35 -9.36
CA LEU A 31 -12.28 -0.08 -9.40
C LEU A 31 -11.33 0.07 -8.21
N THR A 32 -11.80 -0.19 -6.99
CA THR A 32 -10.98 -0.05 -5.78
C THR A 32 -9.86 -1.07 -5.69
N LEU A 33 -10.09 -2.28 -6.19
CA LEU A 33 -9.05 -3.31 -6.31
C LEU A 33 -7.96 -2.85 -7.28
N PHE A 34 -8.33 -2.37 -8.47
CA PHE A 34 -7.36 -1.91 -9.47
C PHE A 34 -6.60 -0.69 -9.02
N GLU A 35 -7.24 0.25 -8.32
CA GLU A 35 -6.55 1.38 -7.71
C GLU A 35 -5.58 0.94 -6.61
N ALA A 36 -5.97 0.01 -5.74
CA ALA A 36 -5.09 -0.50 -4.70
C ALA A 36 -3.86 -1.19 -5.30
N GLY A 37 -4.05 -2.08 -6.29
CA GLY A 37 -2.95 -2.71 -7.02
C GLY A 37 -2.09 -1.70 -7.77
N GLY A 38 -2.71 -0.73 -8.42
CA GLY A 38 -2.03 0.36 -9.11
C GLY A 38 -1.19 1.23 -8.19
N LEU A 39 -1.67 1.53 -6.98
CA LEU A 39 -0.90 2.24 -5.95
C LEU A 39 0.31 1.44 -5.48
N VAL A 40 0.19 0.11 -5.33
CA VAL A 40 1.34 -0.76 -5.02
C VAL A 40 2.40 -0.63 -6.11
N VAL A 41 2.01 -0.74 -7.38
CA VAL A 41 2.93 -0.60 -8.52
C VAL A 41 3.56 0.81 -8.55
N ALA A 42 2.77 1.85 -8.28
CA ALA A 42 3.26 3.22 -8.20
C ALA A 42 4.30 3.42 -7.08
N ALA A 43 4.05 2.86 -5.90
CA ALA A 43 4.98 2.91 -4.78
C ALA A 43 6.29 2.16 -5.09
N LEU A 44 6.20 0.96 -5.68
CA LEU A 44 7.37 0.18 -6.12
C LEU A 44 8.18 0.93 -7.18
N GLY A 45 7.52 1.48 -8.20
CA GLY A 45 8.15 2.25 -9.26
C GLY A 45 8.83 3.51 -8.74
N ALA A 46 8.16 4.26 -7.85
CA ALA A 46 8.73 5.44 -7.22
C ALA A 46 9.97 5.08 -6.40
N ASN A 47 9.91 4.02 -5.60
CA ASN A 47 11.04 3.59 -4.79
C ASN A 47 12.23 3.06 -5.62
N ALA A 48 11.97 2.37 -6.73
CA ALA A 48 13.01 1.85 -7.60
C ALA A 48 13.73 2.94 -8.39
N LEU A 49 13.02 4.00 -8.80
CA LEU A 49 13.55 5.02 -9.72
C LEU A 49 13.98 6.32 -9.02
N ALA A 50 13.48 6.61 -7.82
CA ALA A 50 13.73 7.88 -7.16
C ALA A 50 15.22 8.14 -6.92
N GLY A 51 16.01 7.13 -6.55
CA GLY A 51 17.45 7.27 -6.28
C GLY A 51 18.24 7.75 -7.49
N SER A 52 18.15 7.01 -8.59
CA SER A 52 18.90 7.31 -9.82
C SER A 52 18.44 8.63 -10.45
N LEU A 53 17.14 8.90 -10.47
CA LEU A 53 16.60 10.14 -11.03
C LEU A 53 16.92 11.36 -10.15
N ALA A 54 16.87 11.22 -8.83
CA ALA A 54 17.27 12.30 -7.92
C ALA A 54 18.73 12.72 -8.14
N GLN A 55 19.63 11.75 -8.28
CA GLN A 55 21.04 12.01 -8.56
C GLN A 55 21.25 12.65 -9.94
N MET A 56 20.55 12.17 -10.97
CA MET A 56 20.66 12.70 -12.33
C MET A 56 20.19 14.15 -12.45
N VAL A 57 19.09 14.50 -11.78
CA VAL A 57 18.49 15.84 -11.84
C VAL A 57 19.10 16.80 -10.79
N GLY A 58 19.76 16.26 -9.76
CA GLY A 58 20.34 17.05 -8.68
C GLY A 58 19.30 17.54 -7.65
N VAL A 59 18.28 16.73 -7.37
CA VAL A 59 17.17 17.05 -6.46
C VAL A 59 17.21 16.13 -5.24
N GLN A 60 16.69 16.58 -4.10
CA GLN A 60 16.58 15.75 -2.90
C GLN A 60 15.74 14.49 -3.16
N LEU A 61 16.22 13.33 -2.69
CA LEU A 61 15.57 12.03 -2.88
C LEU A 61 14.09 12.02 -2.46
N ALA A 62 13.78 12.62 -1.31
CA ALA A 62 12.40 12.72 -0.81
C ALA A 62 11.48 13.44 -1.79
N VAL A 63 11.95 14.54 -2.41
CA VAL A 63 11.18 15.32 -3.39
C VAL A 63 10.96 14.50 -4.65
N MET A 64 11.99 13.83 -5.16
CA MET A 64 11.85 12.96 -6.33
C MET A 64 10.87 11.82 -6.08
N MET A 65 10.91 11.22 -4.89
CA MET A 65 10.00 10.15 -4.50
C MET A 65 8.55 10.61 -4.44
N ILE A 66 8.27 11.81 -3.91
CA ILE A 66 6.94 12.42 -3.92
C ILE A 66 6.45 12.58 -5.37
N VAL A 67 7.26 13.20 -6.23
CA VAL A 67 6.87 13.50 -7.62
C VAL A 67 6.57 12.21 -8.38
N LEU A 68 7.46 11.22 -8.31
CA LEU A 68 7.27 9.93 -9.01
C LEU A 68 6.08 9.17 -8.47
N PHE A 69 5.88 9.14 -7.15
CA PHE A 69 4.73 8.46 -6.56
C PHE A 69 3.42 9.10 -7.02
N LEU A 70 3.32 10.43 -6.99
CA LEU A 70 2.12 11.14 -7.46
C LEU A 70 1.88 10.91 -8.95
N LEU A 71 2.92 11.00 -9.78
CA LEU A 71 2.81 10.77 -11.22
C LEU A 71 2.35 9.34 -11.53
N PHE A 72 2.98 8.34 -10.92
CA PHE A 72 2.57 6.95 -11.12
C PHE A 72 1.21 6.64 -10.50
N ALA A 73 0.84 7.25 -9.39
CA ALA A 73 -0.49 7.08 -8.79
C ALA A 73 -1.60 7.64 -9.70
N VAL A 74 -1.38 8.81 -10.31
CA VAL A 74 -2.32 9.38 -11.30
C VAL A 74 -2.46 8.45 -12.50
N LEU A 75 -1.35 7.97 -13.06
CA LEU A 75 -1.38 7.01 -14.17
C LEU A 75 -2.08 5.70 -13.78
N ALA A 76 -1.82 5.21 -12.57
CA ALA A 76 -2.47 4.02 -12.02
C ALA A 76 -3.98 4.21 -11.88
N PHE A 77 -4.45 5.38 -11.43
CA PHE A 77 -5.89 5.67 -11.33
C PHE A 77 -6.56 5.76 -12.70
N ILE A 78 -5.91 6.38 -13.69
CA ILE A 78 -6.40 6.40 -15.07
C ILE A 78 -6.53 4.96 -15.60
N PHE A 79 -5.50 4.14 -15.39
CA PHE A 79 -5.50 2.75 -15.84
C PHE A 79 -6.54 1.90 -15.10
N ALA A 80 -6.71 2.10 -13.79
CA ALA A 80 -7.74 1.42 -13.00
C ALA A 80 -9.15 1.74 -13.49
N HIS A 81 -9.41 3.00 -13.86
CA HIS A 81 -10.69 3.42 -14.41
C HIS A 81 -10.95 2.79 -15.78
N TRP A 82 -9.93 2.75 -16.65
CA TRP A 82 -10.02 2.07 -17.93
C TRP A 82 -10.29 0.57 -17.77
N LEU A 83 -9.53 -0.11 -16.91
CA LEU A 83 -9.67 -1.54 -16.66
C LEU A 83 -11.05 -1.88 -16.06
N PHE A 84 -11.53 -1.04 -15.15
CA PHE A 84 -12.88 -1.15 -14.61
C PHE A 84 -13.95 -0.93 -15.68
N GLY A 85 -13.78 0.06 -16.56
CA GLY A 85 -14.71 0.30 -17.67
C GLY A 85 -14.83 -0.86 -18.65
N VAL A 86 -13.74 -1.64 -18.84
CA VAL A 86 -13.74 -2.84 -19.69
C VAL A 86 -14.31 -4.07 -18.97
N THR A 87 -14.08 -4.20 -17.66
CA THR A 87 -14.44 -5.42 -16.91
C THR A 87 -15.79 -5.34 -16.22
N GLY A 88 -16.21 -4.15 -15.77
CA GLY A 88 -17.45 -3.95 -15.00
C GLY A 88 -17.51 -4.74 -13.69
N TRP A 89 -16.37 -5.15 -13.12
CA TRP A 89 -16.35 -6.14 -12.06
C TRP A 89 -16.96 -5.64 -10.75
N SER A 90 -18.06 -6.26 -10.35
CA SER A 90 -18.85 -5.95 -9.16
C SER A 90 -19.37 -7.23 -8.49
N PHE A 91 -19.59 -7.17 -7.17
CA PHE A 91 -20.35 -8.16 -6.39
C PHE A 91 -21.62 -7.55 -5.79
N GLU A 92 -22.08 -6.42 -6.33
CA GLU A 92 -23.28 -5.68 -5.95
C GLU A 92 -23.36 -5.44 -4.43
N SER A 93 -24.09 -6.29 -3.71
CA SER A 93 -24.30 -6.23 -2.26
C SER A 93 -23.01 -6.25 -1.42
N LEU A 94 -21.92 -6.81 -1.94
CA LEU A 94 -20.62 -6.86 -1.25
C LEU A 94 -19.65 -5.75 -1.65
N ASP A 95 -20.01 -4.88 -2.60
CA ASP A 95 -19.09 -3.86 -3.11
C ASP A 95 -18.65 -2.85 -2.04
N GLY A 96 -19.52 -2.52 -1.09
CA GLY A 96 -19.18 -1.66 0.05
C GLY A 96 -18.13 -2.32 0.95
N LEU A 97 -18.36 -3.58 1.34
CA LEU A 97 -17.46 -4.35 2.18
C LEU A 97 -16.09 -4.56 1.51
N LEU A 98 -16.09 -4.92 0.23
CA LEU A 98 -14.86 -5.18 -0.50
C LEU A 98 -14.12 -3.86 -0.80
N GLY A 99 -14.86 -2.77 -1.06
CA GLY A 99 -14.30 -1.43 -1.15
C GLY A 99 -13.61 -0.97 0.15
N PHE A 100 -14.13 -1.37 1.32
CA PHE A 100 -13.46 -1.12 2.59
C PHE A 100 -12.11 -1.85 2.68
N PHE A 101 -12.06 -3.14 2.35
CA PHE A 101 -10.82 -3.92 2.40
C PHE A 101 -9.78 -3.44 1.39
N TRP A 102 -10.17 -3.17 0.15
CA TRP A 102 -9.26 -2.61 -0.85
C TRP A 102 -8.85 -1.18 -0.50
N GLY A 103 -9.74 -0.41 0.15
CA GLY A 103 -9.43 0.90 0.68
C GLY A 103 -8.42 0.86 1.83
N ILE A 104 -8.47 -0.15 2.72
CA ILE A 104 -7.41 -0.39 3.71
C ILE A 104 -6.09 -0.63 2.99
N ALA A 105 -6.05 -1.50 1.97
CA ALA A 105 -4.84 -1.79 1.22
C ALA A 105 -4.26 -0.54 0.54
N ALA A 106 -5.11 0.25 -0.15
CA ALA A 106 -4.71 1.52 -0.76
C ALA A 106 -4.19 2.53 0.28
N GLY A 107 -4.92 2.70 1.39
CA GLY A 107 -4.52 3.59 2.48
C GLY A 107 -3.20 3.17 3.13
N TRP A 108 -2.96 1.85 3.23
CA TRP A 108 -1.71 1.31 3.75
C TRP A 108 -0.52 1.66 2.86
N VAL A 109 -0.66 1.53 1.54
CA VAL A 109 0.39 1.92 0.59
C VAL A 109 0.69 3.43 0.69
N ILE A 110 -0.35 4.27 0.78
CA ILE A 110 -0.18 5.71 0.92
C ILE A 110 0.52 6.04 2.24
N ALA A 111 0.06 5.46 3.36
CA ALA A 111 0.67 5.66 4.67
C ALA A 111 2.13 5.18 4.70
N HIS A 112 2.43 4.03 4.07
CA HIS A 112 3.79 3.53 3.92
C HIS A 112 4.68 4.53 3.18
N MET A 113 4.21 5.06 2.04
CA MET A 113 4.97 6.03 1.26
C MET A 113 5.18 7.33 2.03
N VAL A 114 4.17 7.84 2.72
CA VAL A 114 4.29 9.03 3.57
C VAL A 114 5.34 8.83 4.67
N LEU A 115 5.28 7.72 5.41
CA LEU A 115 6.27 7.39 6.43
C LEU A 115 7.69 7.26 5.85
N ARG A 116 7.83 6.60 4.69
CA ARG A 116 9.11 6.46 3.98
C ARG A 116 9.70 7.81 3.62
N ILE A 117 8.89 8.71 3.06
CA ILE A 117 9.31 10.05 2.67
C ILE A 117 9.75 10.87 3.89
N ILE A 118 9.02 10.78 5.02
CA ILE A 118 9.39 11.44 6.28
C ILE A 118 10.72 10.93 6.82
N ILE A 119 10.94 9.62 6.80
CA ILE A 119 12.19 9.03 7.29
C ILE A 119 13.36 9.44 6.40
N ILE A 120 13.20 9.36 5.08
CA ILE A 120 14.24 9.75 4.11
C ILE A 120 14.56 11.25 4.22
N SER A 121 13.57 12.11 4.48
CA SER A 121 13.80 13.54 4.60
C SER A 121 14.56 13.93 5.88
N GLN A 122 14.44 13.13 6.95
CA GLN A 122 15.17 13.33 8.21
C GLN A 122 16.55 12.65 8.24
N GLY A 123 16.77 11.64 7.40
CA GLY A 123 17.99 10.82 7.38
C GLY A 123 17.97 9.67 8.40
N GLU A 124 19.06 8.89 8.43
CA GLU A 124 19.15 7.64 9.21
C GLU A 124 19.03 7.83 10.73
N HIS A 125 19.38 9.02 11.23
CA HIS A 125 19.29 9.41 12.65
C HIS A 125 18.12 10.38 12.92
N GLY A 126 17.09 10.34 12.08
CA GLY A 126 15.90 11.15 12.24
C GLY A 126 15.07 10.72 13.46
N ALA A 127 14.45 11.68 14.14
CA ALA A 127 13.61 11.41 15.31
C ALA A 127 12.49 10.39 15.04
N VAL A 128 11.91 10.39 13.83
CA VAL A 128 10.87 9.41 13.44
C VAL A 128 11.48 8.03 13.18
N ALA A 129 12.67 7.96 12.59
CA ALA A 129 13.36 6.71 12.31
C ALA A 129 13.74 5.99 13.62
N GLU A 130 14.31 6.71 14.58
CA GLU A 130 14.69 6.19 15.89
C GLU A 130 13.48 5.77 16.73
N ALA A 131 12.40 6.57 16.70
CA ALA A 131 11.18 6.27 17.43
C ALA A 131 10.33 5.15 16.81
N MET A 132 10.58 4.76 15.55
CA MET A 132 9.77 3.78 14.80
C MET A 132 9.68 2.43 15.53
N VAL A 133 10.75 2.01 16.20
CA VAL A 133 10.76 0.72 16.93
C VAL A 133 9.68 0.68 18.02
N ASN A 134 9.32 1.82 18.58
CA ASN A 134 8.35 1.97 19.67
C ASN A 134 6.95 2.40 19.20
N ALA A 135 6.74 2.60 17.90
CA ALA A 135 5.48 3.05 17.31
C ALA A 135 4.72 1.89 16.67
N PRO A 136 3.80 1.22 17.39
CA PRO A 136 3.28 -0.08 16.98
C PRO A 136 2.55 -0.05 15.62
N ILE A 137 1.77 0.99 15.34
CA ILE A 137 1.00 1.10 14.10
C ILE A 137 1.92 1.48 12.95
N ALA A 138 2.69 2.55 13.11
CA ALA A 138 3.59 3.02 12.06
C ALA A 138 4.65 1.97 11.71
N ARG A 139 5.16 1.24 12.70
CA ARG A 139 6.09 0.13 12.50
C ARG A 139 5.48 -0.99 11.67
N GLU A 140 4.22 -1.34 11.92
CA GLU A 140 3.54 -2.37 11.14
C GLU A 140 3.28 -1.88 9.71
N VAL A 141 2.84 -0.63 9.55
CA VAL A 141 2.62 -0.02 8.23
C VAL A 141 3.92 0.07 7.42
N TYR A 142 5.02 0.39 8.09
CA TYR A 142 6.31 0.57 7.44
C TYR A 142 7.04 -0.75 7.14
N TYR A 143 7.11 -1.67 8.10
CA TYR A 143 7.90 -2.90 7.97
C TYR A 143 7.09 -4.15 7.62
N PHE A 144 5.76 -4.12 7.69
CA PHE A 144 4.89 -5.29 7.50
C PHE A 144 5.30 -6.47 8.39
N LYS A 145 5.78 -6.20 9.61
CA LYS A 145 6.45 -7.20 10.45
C LYS A 145 5.52 -8.37 10.80
N THR A 146 4.28 -8.06 11.17
CA THR A 146 3.28 -9.07 11.56
C THR A 146 2.77 -9.82 10.33
N TRP A 147 2.52 -9.12 9.22
CA TRP A 147 2.13 -9.76 7.96
C TRP A 147 3.21 -10.73 7.46
N ASN A 148 4.47 -10.31 7.45
CA ASN A 148 5.59 -11.16 7.03
C ASN A 148 5.74 -12.37 7.94
N ALA A 149 5.58 -12.20 9.26
CA ALA A 149 5.58 -13.32 10.20
C ALA A 149 4.42 -14.30 9.94
N LEU A 150 3.21 -13.79 9.66
CA LEU A 150 2.04 -14.60 9.39
C LEU A 150 2.17 -15.37 8.06
N MET A 151 2.67 -14.73 7.00
CA MET A 151 2.94 -15.40 5.72
C MET A 151 4.01 -16.47 5.87
N GLN A 152 5.07 -16.21 6.64
CA GLN A 152 6.08 -17.23 6.94
C GLN A 152 5.49 -18.43 7.70
N LEU A 153 4.56 -18.20 8.62
CA LEU A 153 3.84 -19.27 9.32
C LEU A 153 2.95 -20.06 8.36
N LEU A 154 2.17 -19.38 7.50
CA LEU A 154 1.33 -20.04 6.49
C LEU A 154 2.15 -20.88 5.50
N PHE A 155 3.30 -20.37 5.02
CA PHE A 155 4.19 -21.14 4.14
C PHE A 155 4.91 -22.28 4.86
N LYS A 156 5.19 -22.14 6.16
CA LYS A 156 5.72 -23.23 6.99
C LYS A 156 4.67 -24.29 7.32
N ALA A 157 3.38 -23.94 7.32
CA ALA A 157 2.30 -24.82 7.73
C ALA A 157 2.04 -26.01 6.78
N LYS A 158 2.84 -26.22 5.71
CA LYS A 158 2.73 -27.35 4.77
C LYS A 158 1.26 -27.75 4.49
N LEU A 159 0.45 -26.80 4.01
CA LEU A 159 -0.97 -27.05 3.71
C LEU A 159 -1.18 -27.81 2.39
N GLY A 160 -0.10 -28.17 1.69
CA GLY A 160 -0.14 -29.05 0.53
C GLY A 160 -0.03 -30.52 0.94
N PRO A 161 -0.67 -31.46 0.22
CA PRO A 161 -0.48 -32.88 0.46
C PRO A 161 1.02 -33.22 0.32
N ASP A 162 1.58 -33.89 1.32
CA ASP A 162 2.93 -34.47 1.20
C ASP A 162 2.86 -35.52 0.08
N PHE A 163 3.44 -35.19 -1.08
CA PHE A 163 3.59 -36.16 -2.17
C PHE A 163 4.59 -37.21 -1.68
N ASN A 164 4.08 -38.38 -1.29
CA ASN A 164 4.91 -39.52 -0.92
C ASN A 164 5.12 -40.38 -2.18
N PRO A 165 6.30 -40.30 -2.84
CA PRO A 165 6.59 -41.11 -4.02
C PRO A 165 6.68 -42.62 -3.72
N ASP A 166 6.70 -43.02 -2.44
CA ASP A 166 6.80 -44.42 -2.01
C ASP A 166 5.43 -45.08 -1.76
N VAL A 167 4.32 -44.39 -2.07
CA VAL A 167 2.96 -44.95 -2.06
C VAL A 167 2.47 -45.11 -3.50
N ASN A 168 3.07 -46.04 -4.23
CA ASN A 168 2.50 -46.68 -5.42
C ASN A 168 3.04 -48.10 -5.56
#